data_AF-A0A0Q6SDQ7-F1
#
_entry.id   AF-A0A0Q6SDQ7-F1
#
_cell.length_a   1.000
_cell.length_b   1.000
_cell.length_c   1.000
_cell.angle_alpha   90.00
_cell.angle_beta   90.00
_cell.angle_gamma   90.00
#
_symmetry.space_group_name_H-M   'P 1'
#
loop_
_entity.id
_entity.type
_entity.pdbx_description
1 polymer ?
#
loop_
_entity_poly.entity_id
_entity_poly.type
_entity_poly.pdbx_seq_one_letter_code
_entity_poly.pdbx_strand_id
1 'polypeptide(L)'
;MRTRLLTCACLLFGGYPAASFAEDAAAIPPCALSGAVSVMIGGAPALRLSDVAKCPPELYEVVPSIMIEGQPVVHFRGGSDGKTTCAAKSEGSVTMEGEAANRLGDVACKTE
;
A
#
# COMPACT_ATOMS: atom_id res chain seq x y z
N MET A 1 -43.75 -57.65 19.12
CA MET A 1 -45.00 -56.91 18.83
C MET A 1 -45.11 -55.72 19.75
N ARG A 2 -45.56 -54.59 19.20
CA ARG A 2 -46.04 -53.34 19.84
C ARG A 2 -45.04 -52.20 19.96
N THR A 3 -45.59 -51.04 19.62
CA THR A 3 -44.99 -49.83 19.07
C THR A 3 -45.52 -48.65 19.90
N ARG A 4 -44.78 -47.52 19.88
CA ARG A 4 -45.17 -46.13 20.23
C ARG A 4 -45.14 -45.81 21.74
N LEU A 5 -44.81 -44.63 22.26
CA LEU A 5 -44.73 -43.22 21.82
C LEU A 5 -43.62 -42.53 22.68
N LEU A 6 -42.72 -41.68 22.17
CA LEU A 6 -42.83 -40.25 21.78
C LEU A 6 -42.45 -39.26 22.91
N THR A 7 -41.76 -38.17 22.51
CA THR A 7 -41.44 -36.90 23.22
C THR A 7 -40.32 -36.98 24.28
N CYS A 8 -39.32 -36.09 24.36
CA CYS A 8 -39.38 -34.63 24.21
C CYS A 8 -38.02 -34.03 23.76
N ALA A 9 -38.13 -32.87 23.10
CA ALA A 9 -37.11 -32.15 22.37
C ALA A 9 -35.88 -31.72 23.19
N CYS A 10 -34.69 -31.88 22.61
CA CYS A 10 -33.46 -31.21 23.05
C CYS A 10 -32.90 -30.36 21.91
N LEU A 11 -33.05 -29.05 22.08
CA LEU A 11 -32.08 -27.99 21.79
C LEU A 11 -31.41 -28.00 20.40
N LEU A 12 -32.09 -27.38 19.43
CA LEU A 12 -31.45 -26.83 18.23
C LEU A 12 -31.09 -25.36 18.49
N PHE A 13 -29.97 -25.12 19.18
CA PHE A 13 -29.22 -23.87 19.06
C PHE A 13 -28.17 -24.06 17.96
N GLY A 14 -28.63 -24.09 16.71
CA GLY A 14 -27.78 -24.11 15.51
C GLY A 14 -27.58 -22.68 15.03
N GLY A 15 -26.40 -22.14 15.29
CA GLY A 15 -26.03 -20.75 15.07
C GLY A 15 -26.35 -20.23 13.67
N TYR A 16 -26.78 -18.96 13.64
CA TYR A 16 -26.80 -18.12 12.46
C TYR A 16 -25.47 -18.25 11.72
N PRO A 17 -25.44 -18.60 10.42
CA PRO A 17 -24.30 -18.21 9.58
C PRO A 17 -24.34 -16.67 9.48
N ALA A 18 -23.61 -16.01 10.38
CA ALA A 18 -23.21 -14.63 10.15
C ALA A 18 -22.52 -14.62 8.79
N ALA A 19 -23.07 -13.84 7.86
CA ALA A 19 -22.43 -13.54 6.60
C ALA A 19 -21.01 -13.04 6.92
N SER A 20 -20.01 -13.88 6.68
CA SER A 20 -18.64 -13.40 6.54
C SER A 20 -18.64 -12.59 5.26
N PHE A 21 -18.87 -11.28 5.41
CA PHE A 21 -18.27 -10.33 4.51
C PHE A 21 -16.76 -10.55 4.67
N ALA A 22 -16.19 -11.35 3.78
CA ALA A 22 -14.79 -11.19 3.45
C ALA A 22 -14.70 -9.76 2.94
N GLU A 23 -14.21 -8.86 3.80
CA GLU A 23 -13.74 -7.56 3.40
C GLU A 23 -12.75 -7.82 2.26
N ASP A 24 -13.24 -7.56 1.05
CA ASP A 24 -12.46 -7.47 -0.18
C ASP A 24 -11.23 -6.67 0.21
N ALA A 25 -10.07 -7.34 0.22
CA ALA A 25 -8.81 -6.76 0.64
C ALA A 25 -8.65 -5.46 -0.12
N ALA A 26 -8.90 -4.33 0.57
CA ALA A 26 -8.93 -3.03 -0.06
C ALA A 26 -7.64 -2.93 -0.86
N ALA A 27 -7.76 -2.94 -2.18
CA ALA A 27 -6.63 -2.87 -3.08
C ALA A 27 -6.06 -1.48 -2.87
N ILE A 28 -5.01 -1.40 -2.07
CA ILE A 28 -4.65 -0.09 -1.57
C ILE A 28 -4.18 0.75 -2.75
N PRO A 29 -4.67 1.99 -2.87
CA PRO A 29 -4.21 2.89 -3.91
C PRO A 29 -2.67 2.97 -3.89
N PRO A 30 -1.99 2.68 -5.01
CA PRO A 30 -0.61 3.06 -5.17
C PRO A 30 -0.56 4.58 -5.05
N CYS A 31 0.06 5.11 -4.00
CA CYS A 31 0.07 6.57 -3.82
C CYS A 31 0.99 7.26 -4.85
N ALA A 32 1.98 6.52 -5.36
CA ALA A 32 2.84 6.89 -6.48
C ALA A 32 2.34 6.22 -7.78
N LEU A 33 1.43 6.88 -8.48
CA LEU A 33 0.72 6.30 -9.64
C LEU A 33 1.51 6.41 -10.96
N SER A 34 2.50 7.29 -11.02
CA SER A 34 3.31 7.57 -12.21
C SER A 34 4.77 7.78 -11.84
N GLY A 35 5.63 7.91 -12.84
CA GLY A 35 7.02 8.33 -12.66
C GLY A 35 7.44 9.23 -13.81
N ALA A 36 8.72 9.61 -13.82
CA ALA A 36 9.33 10.35 -14.92
C ALA A 36 9.22 9.60 -16.26
N VAL A 37 9.07 10.34 -17.36
CA VAL A 37 8.94 9.74 -18.69
C VAL A 37 10.31 9.52 -19.34
N SER A 38 11.28 10.39 -19.03
CA SER A 38 12.60 10.42 -19.65
C SER A 38 13.71 9.84 -18.79
N VAL A 39 13.50 9.67 -17.47
CA VAL A 39 14.53 9.20 -16.54
C VAL A 39 14.11 7.89 -15.91
N MET A 40 14.97 6.88 -16.09
CA MET A 40 14.79 5.53 -15.58
C MET A 40 15.90 5.17 -14.60
N ILE A 41 15.55 4.54 -13.48
CA ILE A 41 16.46 4.05 -12.44
C ILE A 41 16.26 2.53 -12.32
N GLY A 42 17.33 1.77 -12.55
CA GLY A 42 17.27 0.30 -12.52
C GLY A 42 16.16 -0.29 -13.41
N GLY A 43 15.84 0.36 -14.53
CA GLY A 43 14.82 -0.09 -15.49
C GLY A 43 13.38 0.35 -15.22
N ALA A 44 13.11 1.16 -14.19
CA ALA A 44 11.77 1.73 -13.95
C ALA A 44 11.82 3.27 -13.84
N PRO A 45 10.70 3.98 -14.09
CA PRO A 45 10.61 5.43 -14.00
C PRO A 45 11.09 5.98 -12.65
N ALA A 46 11.92 7.03 -12.64
CA ALA A 46 12.29 7.72 -11.41
C ALA A 46 11.09 8.45 -10.80
N LEU A 47 11.01 8.56 -9.46
CA LEU A 47 9.94 9.30 -8.79
C LEU A 47 10.30 10.77 -8.58
N ARG A 48 9.34 11.65 -8.88
CA ARG A 48 9.40 13.09 -8.63
C ARG A 48 8.29 13.52 -7.68
N LEU A 49 8.34 14.78 -7.25
CA LEU A 49 7.31 15.35 -6.39
C LEU A 49 5.88 15.22 -6.95
N SER A 50 5.63 15.50 -8.24
CA SER A 50 4.27 15.33 -8.82
C SER A 50 3.75 13.91 -8.74
N ASP A 51 4.65 12.93 -8.84
CA ASP A 51 4.30 11.52 -8.90
C ASP A 51 3.76 11.02 -7.54
N VAL A 52 4.09 11.74 -6.46
CA VAL A 52 3.76 11.38 -5.07
C VAL A 52 2.77 12.35 -4.43
N ALA A 53 2.12 13.21 -5.22
CA ALA A 53 1.17 14.19 -4.72
C ALA A 53 -0.05 13.58 -4.00
N LYS A 54 -0.29 12.27 -4.18
CA LYS A 54 -1.34 11.51 -3.47
C LYS A 54 -0.80 10.69 -2.30
N CYS A 55 0.52 10.70 -2.07
CA CYS A 55 1.13 10.09 -0.91
C CYS A 55 1.01 11.02 0.30
N PRO A 56 0.83 10.44 1.49
CA PRO A 56 0.89 11.23 2.72
C PRO A 56 2.28 11.91 2.84
N PRO A 57 2.34 13.23 3.08
CA PRO A 57 3.57 14.01 3.00
C PRO A 57 4.61 13.65 4.06
N GLU A 58 4.19 13.09 5.19
CA GLU A 58 5.07 12.58 6.25
C GLU A 58 5.86 11.32 5.85
N LEU A 59 5.51 10.67 4.74
CA LEU A 59 6.14 9.42 4.29
C LEU A 59 7.26 9.64 3.27
N TYR A 60 7.49 10.88 2.84
CA TYR A 60 8.58 11.25 1.95
C TYR A 60 9.25 12.57 2.33
N GLU A 61 10.49 12.73 1.90
CA GLU A 61 11.25 13.97 1.98
C GLU A 61 11.49 14.52 0.57
N VAL A 62 11.35 15.83 0.41
CA VAL A 62 11.63 16.49 -0.86
C VAL A 62 13.10 16.87 -0.90
N VAL A 63 13.76 16.52 -2.00
CA VAL A 63 15.18 16.82 -2.24
C VAL A 63 15.27 17.90 -3.31
N PRO A 64 15.41 19.19 -2.93
CA PRO A 64 15.36 20.30 -3.88
C PRO A 64 16.64 20.46 -4.70
N SER A 65 17.74 19.80 -4.33
CA SER A 65 19.03 19.87 -5.02
C SER A 65 19.08 19.04 -6.30
N ILE A 66 18.19 18.05 -6.43
CA ILE A 66 18.16 17.13 -7.57
C ILE A 66 16.81 17.26 -8.27
N MET A 67 16.87 17.56 -9.57
CA MET A 67 15.69 17.83 -10.39
C MET A 67 15.59 16.79 -11.50
N ILE A 68 14.41 16.19 -11.66
CA ILE A 68 14.06 15.32 -12.77
C ILE A 68 12.84 15.92 -13.47
N GLU A 69 12.97 16.18 -14.78
CA GLU A 69 11.92 16.80 -15.59
C GLU A 69 11.39 18.12 -15.00
N GLY A 70 12.30 18.93 -14.43
CA GLY A 70 11.96 20.23 -13.84
C GLY A 70 11.28 20.17 -12.48
N GLN A 71 11.23 19.00 -11.84
CA GLN A 71 10.65 18.80 -10.51
C GLN A 71 11.65 18.17 -9.54
N PRO A 72 11.58 18.50 -8.24
CA PRO A 72 12.46 17.89 -7.26
C PRO A 72 12.14 16.40 -7.11
N VAL A 73 13.19 15.62 -6.81
CA VAL A 73 13.04 14.22 -6.45
C VAL A 73 12.59 14.09 -5.00
N VAL A 74 12.18 12.88 -4.63
CA VAL A 74 11.73 12.57 -3.27
C VAL A 74 12.39 11.30 -2.76
N HIS A 75 12.70 11.28 -1.46
CA HIS A 75 13.10 10.08 -0.74
C HIS A 75 11.94 9.58 0.09
N PHE A 76 11.52 8.35 -0.16
CA PHE A 76 10.52 7.71 0.69
C PHE A 76 11.17 7.07 1.90
N ARG A 77 10.65 7.42 3.08
CA ARG A 77 11.08 6.85 4.36
C ARG A 77 10.29 5.60 4.73
N GLY A 78 9.07 5.46 4.19
CA GLY A 78 8.10 4.47 4.66
C GLY A 78 7.62 4.80 6.09
N GLY A 79 6.49 4.22 6.48
CA GLY A 79 5.86 4.52 7.77
C GLY A 79 4.35 4.47 7.70
N SER A 80 3.69 4.97 8.76
CA SER A 80 2.24 5.07 8.83
C SER A 80 1.83 6.45 9.30
N ASP A 81 0.76 6.99 8.71
CA ASP A 81 0.11 8.24 9.11
C ASP A 81 -1.11 8.02 10.02
N GLY A 82 -1.34 6.77 10.44
CA GLY A 82 -2.51 6.34 11.22
C GLY A 82 -3.77 6.05 10.39
N LYS A 83 -3.71 6.22 9.06
CA LYS A 83 -4.76 5.83 8.09
C LYS A 83 -4.21 5.00 6.94
N THR A 84 -2.94 5.20 6.62
CA THR A 84 -2.22 4.64 5.49
C THR A 84 -0.81 4.29 5.93
N THR A 85 -0.47 3.01 5.87
CA THR A 85 0.86 2.46 6.12
C THR A 85 1.56 2.21 4.78
N CYS A 86 2.62 2.96 4.46
CA CYS A 86 3.41 2.75 3.26
C CYS A 86 4.76 2.09 3.56
N ALA A 87 5.05 1.03 2.81
CA ALA A 87 6.38 0.46 2.73
C ALA A 87 7.12 1.08 1.54
N ALA A 88 8.33 1.55 1.79
CA ALA A 88 9.25 2.02 0.78
C ALA A 88 10.38 1.00 0.62
N LYS A 89 10.67 0.65 -0.63
CA LYS A 89 11.89 -0.03 -1.03
C LYS A 89 12.73 0.99 -1.81
N SER A 90 14.00 0.68 -1.99
CA SER A 90 14.87 1.52 -2.80
C SER A 90 15.79 0.64 -3.62
N GLU A 91 16.12 1.11 -4.81
CA GLU A 91 17.10 0.48 -5.68
C GLU A 91 18.51 0.95 -5.23
N GLY A 92 19.40 0.01 -4.92
CA GLY A 92 20.69 0.33 -4.29
C GLY A 92 21.83 0.70 -5.25
N SER A 93 21.64 0.57 -6.58
CA SER A 93 22.67 0.90 -7.56
C SER A 93 22.79 2.39 -7.85
N VAL A 94 21.71 3.15 -7.62
CA VAL A 94 21.69 4.60 -7.79
C VAL A 94 21.36 5.27 -6.46
N THR A 95 22.22 6.21 -6.05
CA THR A 95 21.98 7.05 -4.88
C THR A 95 21.82 8.51 -5.28
N MET A 96 20.99 9.22 -4.53
CA MET A 96 20.71 10.65 -4.64
C MET A 96 20.92 11.24 -3.25
N GLU A 97 21.83 12.21 -3.12
CA GLU A 97 22.25 12.78 -1.82
C GLU A 97 22.65 11.74 -0.74
N GLY A 98 23.16 10.58 -1.16
CA GLY A 98 23.59 9.53 -0.26
C GLY A 98 22.49 8.56 0.17
N GLU A 99 21.23 8.82 -0.21
CA GLU A 99 20.12 7.88 -0.03
C GLU A 99 19.83 7.13 -1.33
N ALA A 100 19.37 5.88 -1.22
CA ALA A 100 19.01 5.07 -2.37
C ALA A 100 17.80 5.69 -3.10
N ALA A 101 17.89 5.79 -4.43
CA ALA A 101 16.86 6.46 -5.20
C ALA A 101 15.58 5.61 -5.29
N ASN A 102 14.41 6.27 -5.20
CA ASN A 102 13.13 5.61 -5.35
C ASN A 102 12.63 5.71 -6.80
N ARG A 103 12.13 4.59 -7.32
CA ARG A 103 11.51 4.45 -8.64
C ARG A 103 10.06 4.00 -8.53
N LEU A 104 9.31 4.13 -9.62
CA LEU A 104 7.94 3.66 -9.69
C LEU A 104 7.87 2.17 -9.32
N GLY A 105 6.96 1.83 -8.42
CA GLY A 105 6.79 0.48 -7.89
C GLY A 105 7.60 0.18 -6.62
N ASP A 106 8.48 1.08 -6.19
CA ASP A 106 9.22 0.92 -4.94
C ASP A 106 8.37 1.25 -3.70
N VAL A 107 7.26 1.96 -3.88
CA VAL A 107 6.37 2.36 -2.78
C VAL A 107 5.07 1.58 -2.87
N ALA A 108 4.73 0.89 -1.80
CA ALA A 108 3.48 0.17 -1.65
C ALA A 108 2.77 0.66 -0.38
N CYS A 109 1.67 1.38 -0.57
CA CYS A 109 0.83 1.86 0.53
C CYS A 109 -0.24 0.85 0.88
N LYS A 110 -0.67 0.85 2.14
CA LYS A 110 -1.85 0.15 2.65
C LYS A 110 -2.77 1.08 3.44
N THR A 111 -4.04 1.26 3.08
CA THR A 111 -5.03 1.92 3.96
C THR A 111 -5.42 0.92 5.05
N GLU A 112 -5.37 1.35 6.31
CA GLU A 112 -5.78 0.56 7.49
C GLU A 112 -7.27 0.69 7.80
#